data_AF-A0A0U0UWQ3-F1
#
_entry.id   AF-A0A0U0UWQ3-F1
#
_cell.length_a   1.000
_cell.length_b   1.000
_cell.length_c   1.000
_cell.angle_alpha   90.00
_cell.angle_beta   90.00
_cell.angle_gamma   90.00
#
_symmetry.space_group_name_H-M   'P 1'
#
loop_
_entity.id
_entity.type
_entity.pdbx_description
1 polymer ?
#
loop_
_entity_poly.entity_id
_entity_poly.type
_entity_poly.pdbx_seq_one_letter_code
_entity_poly.pdbx_strand_id
1 'polypeptide(L)'
;MPGGMYRNQVWFPYPGSNVALCVGMCGQLIYVNRAAEVVAAKLSTQPHSHEPHMLDTLRAFDAVAHELSGIRSSSTNDPQRPSPPAQEASPG
;
A
#
# COMPACT_ATOMS: atom_id res chain seq x y z
N MET A 1 -17.72 -0.40 9.16
CA MET A 1 -16.42 -1.06 9.39
C MET A 1 -16.27 -1.35 10.87
N PRO A 2 -16.40 -2.61 11.31
CA PRO A 2 -16.30 -2.95 12.73
C PRO A 2 -14.87 -2.72 13.22
N GLY A 3 -14.70 -1.85 14.22
CA GLY A 3 -13.37 -1.50 14.76
C GLY A 3 -12.62 -0.41 13.99
N GLY A 4 -13.24 0.22 13.00
CA GLY A 4 -12.66 1.35 12.30
C GLY A 4 -12.78 2.67 13.06
N MET A 5 -11.85 3.60 12.82
CA MET A 5 -11.82 4.93 13.42
C MET A 5 -11.85 6.00 12.33
N TYR A 6 -12.40 7.17 12.63
CA TYR A 6 -12.26 8.36 11.79
C TYR A 6 -11.48 9.44 12.56
N ARG A 7 -10.41 9.96 11.97
CA ARG A 7 -9.58 11.02 12.57
C ARG A 7 -8.93 11.85 11.48
N ASN A 8 -8.89 13.18 11.66
CA ASN A 8 -8.21 14.11 10.76
C ASN A 8 -8.61 13.95 9.28
N GLN A 9 -9.91 13.80 9.01
CA GLN A 9 -10.45 13.58 7.67
C GLN A 9 -10.03 12.27 6.98
N VAL A 10 -9.55 11.29 7.75
CA VAL A 10 -9.10 9.99 7.26
C VAL A 10 -9.86 8.88 7.98
N TRP A 11 -10.29 7.88 7.20
CA TRP A 11 -10.86 6.64 7.70
C TRP A 11 -9.77 5.59 7.94
N PHE A 12 -9.85 4.90 9.05
CA PHE A 12 -9.04 3.74 9.38
C PHE A 12 -9.97 2.54 9.43
N PRO A 13 -10.06 1.73 8.35
CA PRO A 13 -11.07 0.68 8.24
C PRO A 13 -10.79 -0.54 9.12
N TYR A 14 -9.54 -0.70 9.59
CA TYR A 14 -9.05 -1.85 10.35
C TYR A 14 -8.36 -1.42 11.65
N PRO A 15 -8.29 -2.31 12.65
CA PRO A 15 -7.43 -2.13 13.83
C PRO A 15 -5.95 -1.92 13.45
N GLY A 16 -5.21 -1.17 14.27
CA GLY A 16 -3.77 -0.94 14.10
C GLY A 16 -3.38 0.19 13.14
N SER A 17 -4.35 0.83 12.47
CA SER A 17 -4.15 2.03 11.64
C SER A 17 -3.12 1.89 10.51
N ASN A 18 -2.84 0.67 10.06
CA ASN A 18 -1.92 0.43 8.94
C ASN A 18 -2.52 0.85 7.60
N VAL A 19 -3.84 0.74 7.48
CA VAL A 19 -4.60 1.21 6.32
C VAL A 19 -5.25 2.55 6.65
N ALA A 20 -4.97 3.55 5.82
CA ALA A 20 -5.63 4.85 5.82
C ALA A 20 -6.41 5.02 4.51
N LEU A 21 -7.62 5.55 4.61
CA LEU A 21 -8.57 5.66 3.51
C LEU A 21 -9.19 7.05 3.47
N CYS A 22 -9.11 7.71 2.32
CA CYS A 22 -9.88 8.90 2.01
C CYS A 22 -10.96 8.54 0.98
N VAL A 23 -12.18 9.02 1.21
CA VAL A 23 -13.32 8.81 0.32
C VAL A 23 -13.81 10.15 -0.18
N GLY A 24 -14.15 10.22 -1.47
CA GLY A 24 -14.72 11.40 -2.11
C GLY A 24 -16.01 11.07 -2.86
N MET A 25 -16.72 12.13 -3.23
CA MET A 25 -17.97 12.04 -3.98
C MET A 25 -17.75 11.33 -5.34
N CYS A 26 -18.77 10.72 -5.92
CA CYS A 26 -18.69 10.02 -7.20
C CYS A 26 -17.70 8.83 -7.24
N GLY A 27 -17.41 8.21 -6.10
CA GLY A 27 -16.68 6.95 -5.99
C GLY A 27 -15.14 7.08 -5.88
N GLN A 28 -14.64 8.28 -5.58
CA GLN A 28 -13.20 8.55 -5.44
C GLN A 28 -12.65 7.90 -4.17
N LEU A 29 -11.55 7.17 -4.28
CA LEU A 29 -10.85 6.59 -3.12
C LEU A 29 -9.34 6.81 -3.21
N ILE A 30 -8.73 7.21 -2.08
CA ILE A 30 -7.28 7.11 -1.86
C ILE A 30 -7.05 6.10 -0.74
N TYR A 31 -6.22 5.10 -1.01
CA TYR A 31 -5.85 4.03 -0.10
C TYR A 31 -4.36 4.07 0.18
N VAL A 32 -3.99 3.94 1.45
CA VAL A 32 -2.59 3.85 1.90
C VAL A 32 -2.46 2.67 2.83
N ASN A 33 -1.65 1.68 2.49
CA ASN A 33 -1.28 0.57 3.35
C ASN A 33 0.21 0.66 3.68
N ARG A 34 0.50 1.06 4.92
CA ARG A 34 1.88 1.27 5.40
C ARG A 34 2.61 -0.05 5.62
N ALA A 35 1.91 -1.10 6.05
CA ALA A 35 2.52 -2.41 6.26
C ALA A 35 2.96 -3.05 4.94
N ALA A 36 2.19 -2.81 3.88
CA ALA A 36 2.51 -3.24 2.53
C ALA A 36 3.15 -2.13 1.69
N GLU A 37 3.61 -1.01 2.25
CA GLU A 37 4.21 0.11 1.50
C GLU A 37 3.54 0.41 0.14
N VAL A 38 2.20 0.50 0.14
CA VAL A 38 1.39 0.66 -1.08
C VAL A 38 0.49 1.87 -0.93
N VAL A 39 0.42 2.68 -1.99
CA VAL A 39 -0.58 3.74 -2.17
C VAL A 39 -1.35 3.44 -3.44
N ALA A 40 -2.67 3.50 -3.37
CA ALA A 40 -3.53 3.29 -4.52
C ALA A 40 -4.59 4.39 -4.60
N ALA A 41 -4.97 4.74 -5.83
CA ALA A 41 -6.01 5.72 -6.11
C ALA A 41 -7.03 5.13 -7.08
N LYS A 42 -8.30 5.30 -6.76
CA LYS A 42 -9.41 5.04 -7.68
C LYS A 42 -10.04 6.38 -8.04
N LEU A 43 -10.05 6.67 -9.34
CA LEU A 43 -10.72 7.83 -9.91
C LEU A 43 -11.93 7.38 -10.72
N SER A 44 -13.09 7.97 -10.44
CA SER A 44 -14.35 7.68 -11.11
C SER A 44 -15.28 8.90 -11.15
N THR A 45 -16.25 8.84 -12.05
CA THR A 45 -17.31 9.84 -12.24
C THR A 45 -18.69 9.21 -12.05
N GLN A 46 -18.83 8.36 -11.03
CA GLN A 46 -20.06 7.58 -10.83
C GLN A 46 -21.28 8.50 -10.67
N PRO A 47 -22.41 8.24 -11.35
CA PRO A 47 -23.57 9.12 -11.31
C PRO A 47 -24.23 9.22 -9.93
N HIS A 48 -24.14 8.14 -9.14
CA HIS A 48 -24.75 8.05 -7.81
C HIS A 48 -23.65 7.86 -6.76
N SER A 49 -23.63 8.71 -5.73
CA SER A 49 -22.61 8.67 -4.67
C SER A 49 -22.89 7.62 -3.58
N HIS A 50 -24.06 6.98 -3.58
CA HIS A 50 -24.50 6.03 -2.55
C HIS A 50 -24.26 4.55 -2.89
N GLU A 51 -23.49 4.26 -3.93
CA GLU A 51 -23.24 2.88 -4.36
C GLU A 51 -22.36 2.10 -3.35
N PRO A 52 -22.72 0.86 -2.94
CA PRO A 52 -21.95 0.02 -2.02
C PRO A 52 -20.51 -0.35 -2.46
N HIS A 53 -20.08 0.03 -3.66
CA HIS A 53 -18.78 -0.32 -4.24
C HIS A 53 -17.54 0.13 -3.45
N MET A 54 -17.67 0.97 -2.42
CA MET A 54 -16.55 1.38 -1.57
C MET A 54 -15.87 0.15 -0.93
N LEU A 55 -16.66 -0.79 -0.38
CA LEU A 55 -16.11 -1.95 0.30
C LEU A 55 -15.43 -2.91 -0.70
N ASP A 56 -16.01 -3.07 -1.89
CA ASP A 56 -15.40 -3.88 -2.95
C ASP A 56 -14.09 -3.27 -3.46
N THR A 57 -14.04 -1.93 -3.58
CA THR A 57 -12.82 -1.21 -3.95
C THR A 57 -11.74 -1.39 -2.88
N LEU A 58 -12.10 -1.29 -1.60
CA LEU A 58 -11.17 -1.51 -0.50
C LEU A 58 -10.62 -2.94 -0.53
N ARG A 59 -11.48 -3.95 -0.72
CA ARG A 59 -11.08 -5.36 -0.86
C ARG A 59 -10.15 -5.57 -2.06
N ALA A 60 -10.43 -4.93 -3.18
CA ALA A 60 -9.57 -5.00 -4.37
C ALA A 60 -8.17 -4.41 -4.08
N PHE A 61 -8.09 -3.27 -3.38
CA PHE A 61 -6.81 -2.72 -2.96
C PHE A 61 -6.06 -3.60 -1.96
N ASP A 62 -6.76 -4.22 -1.01
CA ASP A 62 -6.14 -5.16 -0.08
C ASP A 62 -5.57 -6.39 -0.79
N ALA A 63 -6.29 -6.93 -1.79
CA ALA A 63 -5.78 -8.03 -2.61
C ALA A 63 -4.51 -7.62 -3.38
N VAL A 64 -4.52 -6.46 -4.04
CA VAL A 64 -3.34 -5.93 -4.75
C VAL A 64 -2.17 -5.71 -3.78
N ALA A 65 -2.41 -5.13 -2.61
CA ALA A 65 -1.39 -4.89 -1.60
C ALA A 65 -0.79 -6.20 -1.07
N HIS A 66 -1.62 -7.24 -0.90
CA HIS A 66 -1.17 -8.58 -0.51
C HIS A 66 -0.20 -9.17 -1.54
N GLU A 67 -0.58 -9.20 -2.81
CA GLU A 67 0.26 -9.72 -3.89
C GLU A 67 1.60 -8.95 -4.00
N LEU A 68 1.55 -7.61 -3.94
CA LEU A 68 2.76 -6.78 -4.00
C LEU A 68 3.66 -6.94 -2.77
N SER A 69 3.11 -7.28 -1.60
CA SER A 69 3.92 -7.60 -0.41
C SER A 69 4.71 -8.89 -0.57
N GLY A 70 4.11 -9.94 -1.16
CA GLY A 70 4.79 -11.21 -1.43
C GLY A 70 5.93 -11.08 -2.44
N ILE A 71 5.77 -10.24 -3.46
CA ILE A 71 6.81 -9.94 -4.45
C ILE A 71 8.02 -9.28 -3.76
N ARG A 72 7.81 -8.31 -2.86
CA ARG A 72 8.92 -7.66 -2.14
C ARG A 72 9.68 -8.61 -1.23
N SER A 73 8.99 -9.50 -0.51
CA SER A 73 9.64 -10.51 0.31
C SER A 73 10.56 -11.44 -0.51
N SER A 74 10.26 -11.65 -1.80
CA SER A 74 11.13 -12.41 -2.71
C SER A 74 12.33 -11.61 -3.23
N SER A 75 12.25 -10.28 -3.31
CA SER A 75 13.34 -9.41 -3.79
C SER A 75 14.42 -9.08 -2.75
N THR A 76 14.16 -9.33 -1.46
CA THR A 76 15.15 -9.08 -0.38
C THR A 76 16.24 -10.17 -0.29
N ASN A 77 16.15 -11.24 -1.09
CA ASN A 77 17.17 -12.28 -1.13
C ASN A 77 18.07 -12.11 -2.39
N ASP A 78 18.99 -11.15 -2.34
CA ASP A 78 20.12 -11.06 -3.29
C ASP A 78 21.45 -11.33 -2.54
N PRO A 79 21.95 -12.58 -2.54
CA PRO A 79 23.21 -12.94 -1.89
C PRO A 79 24.48 -12.54 -2.65
N GLN A 80 24.44 -11.81 -3.77
CA GLN A 80 25.62 -11.70 -4.64
C GLN A 80 25.98 -10.26 -5.04
N ARG A 81 26.32 -9.44 -4.03
CA ARG A 81 27.27 -8.35 -4.25
C ARG A 81 28.69 -8.90 -4.07
N PRO A 82 29.48 -9.14 -5.13
CA PRO A 82 30.87 -9.54 -4.96
C PRO A 82 31.63 -8.44 -4.21
N SER A 83 32.37 -8.82 -3.18
CA SER A 83 33.27 -7.95 -2.43
C SER A 83 34.22 -7.24 -3.41
N PRO A 84 34.46 -5.92 -3.26
CA PRO A 84 35.46 -5.24 -4.06
C PRO A 84 36.82 -5.94 -3.89
N PRO A 85 37.60 -6.13 -4.97
CA PRO A 85 38.92 -6.74 -4.85
C PRO A 85 39.78 -5.89 -3.92
N ALA A 86 40.45 -6.55 -2.97
CA ALA A 86 41.42 -5.91 -2.10
C ALA A 86 42.42 -5.14 -2.96
N GLN A 87 42.50 -3.82 -2.78
CA GLN A 87 43.55 -3.02 -3.39
C GLN A 87 44.87 -3.51 -2.79
N GLU A 88 45.61 -4.28 -3.59
CA GLU A 88 46.98 -4.65 -3.31
C GLU A 88 47.80 -3.37 -3.17
N ALA A 89 48.36 -3.17 -1.97
CA ALA A 89 49.27 -2.09 -1.68
C ALA A 89 50.48 -2.22 -2.61
N SER A 90 50.72 -1.20 -3.44
CA SER A 90 51.94 -1.08 -4.23
C SER A 90 53.01 -0.40 -3.40
N PRO A 91 54.15 -1.05 -3.09
CA PRO A 91 55.36 -0.36 -2.68
C PRO A 91 56.23 -0.10 -3.91
N GLY A 92 56.68 1.14 -4.09
CA GLY A 92 57.61 1.54 -5.15
C GLY A 92 57.61 3.03 -5.39
#